data_AF-A0A7W1LXW4-F1
#
_entry.id   AF-A0A7W1LXW4-F1
#
_cell.length_a   1.000
_cell.length_b   1.000
_cell.length_c   1.000
_cell.angle_alpha   90.00
_cell.angle_beta   90.00
_cell.angle_gamma   90.00
#
_symmetry.space_group_name_H-M   'P 1'
#
loop_
_entity.id
_entity.type
_entity.pdbx_description
1 polymer ?
#
loop_
_entity_poly.entity_id
_entity_poly.type
_entity_poly.pdbx_seq_one_letter_code
_entity_poly.pdbx_strand_id
1 'polypeptide(L)'
;MLKTLYKISTYLIIILGIIHVLFTIHGYGRWTLNAMWFLGAGLAIVFAGFLNLILIRNKDHDCIVRLLCLIADSTCFLLFGAALFLLTEPQVYVGLALFAFESVAAFMFGKTTRATAKSS
;
A
#
# COMPACT_ATOMS: atom_id res chain seq x y z
N MET A 1 9.27 11.75 -12.95
CA MET A 1 7.87 11.27 -13.09
C MET A 1 7.57 10.13 -12.12
N LEU A 2 8.31 9.01 -12.13
CA LEU A 2 8.07 7.86 -11.24
C LEU A 2 7.96 8.24 -9.75
N LYS A 3 8.89 9.03 -9.21
CA LYS A 3 8.85 9.48 -7.80
C LYS A 3 7.57 10.23 -7.43
N THR A 4 7.09 11.08 -8.33
CA THR A 4 5.87 11.87 -8.11
C THR A 4 4.64 10.97 -8.13
N LEU A 5 4.54 10.08 -9.12
CA LEU A 5 3.44 9.12 -9.22
C LEU A 5 3.41 8.18 -8.01
N TYR A 6 4.58 7.64 -7.63
CA TYR A 6 4.75 6.80 -6.44
C TYR A 6 4.27 7.50 -5.17
N LYS A 7 4.67 8.77 -4.98
CA LYS A 7 4.19 9.56 -3.84
C LYS A 7 2.67 9.79 -3.87
N ILE A 8 2.08 10.04 -5.04
CA ILE A 8 0.64 10.23 -5.17
C ILE A 8 -0.11 8.94 -4.81
N SER A 9 0.28 7.80 -5.39
CA SER A 9 -0.35 6.50 -5.12
C SER A 9 -0.18 6.08 -3.66
N THR A 10 0.97 6.33 -3.03
CA THR A 10 1.16 6.11 -1.58
C THR A 10 0.13 6.90 -0.76
N TYR A 11 -0.15 8.17 -1.07
CA TYR A 11 -1.19 8.92 -0.36
C TYR A 11 -2.60 8.40 -0.63
N LEU A 12 -2.89 7.96 -1.86
CA LEU A 12 -4.17 7.34 -2.19
C LEU A 12 -4.41 6.06 -1.38
N ILE A 13 -3.38 5.25 -1.17
CA ILE A 13 -3.44 4.06 -0.30
C ILE A 13 -3.75 4.45 1.14
N ILE A 14 -3.06 5.45 1.69
CA ILE A 14 -3.32 5.92 3.06
C ILE A 14 -4.77 6.40 3.19
N ILE A 15 -5.26 7.18 2.23
CA ILE A 15 -6.64 7.67 2.20
C ILE A 15 -7.64 6.50 2.12
N LEU A 16 -7.38 5.52 1.25
CA LEU A 16 -8.21 4.31 1.12
C LEU A 16 -8.30 3.56 2.45
N GLY A 17 -7.16 3.35 3.12
CA GLY A 17 -7.11 2.70 4.43
C GLY A 17 -7.87 3.47 5.52
N ILE A 18 -7.74 4.81 5.55
CA ILE A 18 -8.51 5.66 6.47
C ILE A 18 -10.01 5.54 6.20
N ILE A 19 -10.45 5.62 4.94
CA ILE A 19 -11.85 5.44 4.57
C ILE A 19 -12.36 4.07 5.02
N HIS A 20 -11.56 3.03 4.85
CA HIS A 20 -11.89 1.66 5.27
C HIS A 20 -12.07 1.56 6.80
N VAL A 21 -11.17 2.16 7.58
CA VAL A 21 -11.27 2.25 9.05
C VAL A 21 -12.53 3.03 9.46
N LEU A 22 -12.80 4.17 8.84
CA LEU A 22 -13.97 5.00 9.16
C LEU A 22 -15.28 4.28 8.85
N PHE A 23 -15.35 3.56 7.72
CA PHE A 23 -16.50 2.72 7.40
C PHE A 23 -16.66 1.55 8.36
N THR A 24 -15.57 1.08 8.99
CA THR A 24 -15.70 0.07 10.04
C THR A 24 -16.50 0.60 11.23
N ILE A 25 -16.14 1.81 11.70
CA ILE A 25 -16.74 2.42 12.89
C ILE A 25 -18.21 2.77 12.64
N HIS A 26 -18.54 3.25 11.44
CA HIS A 26 -19.90 3.69 11.11
C HIS A 26 -20.79 2.58 10.54
N GLY A 27 -20.20 1.62 9.82
CA GLY A 27 -20.92 0.55 9.12
C GLY A 27 -21.24 -0.65 10.01
N TYR A 28 -20.48 -0.88 11.07
CA TYR A 28 -20.75 -1.96 12.02
C TYR A 28 -21.38 -1.38 13.29
N GLY A 29 -22.68 -1.64 13.50
CA GLY A 29 -23.41 -1.15 14.68
C GLY A 29 -22.94 -1.76 16.02
N ARG A 30 -22.06 -2.77 15.99
CA ARG A 30 -21.45 -3.41 17.16
C ARG A 30 -20.05 -3.93 16.80
N TRP A 31 -19.18 -4.02 17.80
CA TRP A 31 -17.88 -4.66 17.67
C TRP A 31 -18.04 -6.19 17.55
N THR A 32 -17.94 -6.69 16.33
CA THR A 32 -17.99 -8.11 15.98
C THR A 32 -16.65 -8.57 15.41
N LEU A 33 -16.45 -9.87 15.27
CA LEU A 33 -15.25 -10.41 14.62
C LEU A 33 -15.07 -9.88 13.19
N ASN A 34 -16.17 -9.71 12.44
CA ASN A 34 -16.13 -9.13 11.09
C ASN A 34 -15.74 -7.65 11.12
N ALA A 35 -16.24 -6.89 12.11
CA ALA A 35 -15.82 -5.51 12.31
C ALA A 35 -14.32 -5.43 12.61
N MET A 36 -13.79 -6.31 13.46
CA MET A 36 -12.36 -6.35 13.77
C MET A 36 -11.51 -6.70 12.54
N TRP A 37 -11.95 -7.66 11.72
CA TRP A 37 -11.28 -8.00 10.48
C TRP A 37 -11.25 -6.83 9.49
N PHE A 38 -12.39 -6.15 9.32
CA PHE A 38 -12.50 -5.00 8.43
C PHE A 38 -11.64 -3.83 8.93
N LEU A 39 -11.65 -3.56 10.24
CA LEU A 39 -10.78 -2.56 10.87
C LEU A 39 -9.30 -2.88 10.65
N GLY A 40 -8.92 -4.13 10.91
CA GLY A 40 -7.55 -4.62 10.76
C GLY A 40 -7.04 -4.51 9.34
N ALA A 41 -7.86 -4.84 8.34
CA ALA A 41 -7.53 -4.65 6.93
C ALA A 41 -7.28 -3.17 6.61
N GLY A 42 -8.13 -2.27 7.11
CA GLY A 42 -7.96 -0.83 6.94
C GLY A 42 -6.65 -0.31 7.54
N LEU A 43 -6.32 -0.75 8.76
CA LEU A 43 -5.06 -0.41 9.41
C LEU A 43 -3.84 -0.95 8.66
N ALA A 44 -3.90 -2.19 8.16
CA ALA A 44 -2.84 -2.77 7.35
C ALA A 44 -2.56 -1.95 6.07
N ILE A 45 -3.62 -1.48 5.40
CA ILE A 45 -3.51 -0.60 4.23
C ILE A 45 -2.83 0.73 4.60
N VAL A 46 -3.21 1.36 5.72
CA VAL A 46 -2.57 2.60 6.20
C VAL A 46 -1.09 2.38 6.48
N PHE A 47 -0.74 1.30 7.18
CA PHE A 47 0.65 1.00 7.54
C PHE A 47 1.51 0.66 6.31
N ALA A 48 0.96 -0.03 5.31
CA ALA A 48 1.64 -0.23 4.03
C ALA A 48 1.94 1.11 3.33
N GLY A 49 0.98 2.03 3.35
CA GLY A 49 1.21 3.40 2.86
C GLY A 49 2.31 4.15 3.63
N PHE A 50 2.39 3.99 4.96
CA PHE A 50 3.46 4.59 5.75
C PHE A 50 4.84 4.02 5.43
N LEU A 51 4.96 2.71 5.21
CA LEU A 51 6.22 2.09 4.77
C LEU A 51 6.70 2.69 3.45
N ASN A 52 5.81 2.81 2.46
CA ASN A 52 6.13 3.43 1.18
C ASN A 52 6.56 4.90 1.34
N LEU A 53 5.90 5.65 2.22
CA LEU A 53 6.29 7.03 2.51
C LEU A 53 7.71 7.12 3.12
N ILE A 54 8.05 6.19 4.01
CA ILE A 54 9.42 6.09 4.58
C ILE A 54 10.42 5.81 3.46
N LEU A 55 10.15 4.85 2.56
CA LEU A 55 11.04 4.53 1.44
C LEU A 55 11.24 5.72 0.49
N ILE A 56 10.19 6.48 0.21
CA ILE A 56 10.25 7.68 -0.65
C ILE A 56 11.08 8.80 -0.01
N ARG A 57 11.01 8.95 1.32
CA ARG A 57 11.76 9.98 2.07
C ARG A 57 13.21 9.58 2.34
N ASN A 58 13.50 8.29 2.44
CA ASN A 58 14.83 7.80 2.75
C ASN A 58 15.79 8.05 1.56
N LYS A 59 16.82 8.87 1.79
CA LYS A 59 17.82 9.23 0.76
C LYS A 59 18.76 8.07 0.45
N ASP A 60 19.02 7.21 1.43
CA ASP A 60 19.98 6.12 1.31
C ASP A 60 19.34 4.85 0.75
N HIS A 61 18.02 4.87 0.53
CA HIS A 61 17.24 3.79 -0.06
C HIS A 61 17.53 2.43 0.57
N ASP A 62 17.46 2.40 1.91
CA ASP A 62 17.72 1.23 2.75
C ASP A 62 17.07 -0.03 2.17
N CYS A 63 17.89 -1.05 1.96
CA CYS A 63 17.50 -2.32 1.37
C CYS A 63 16.44 -3.04 2.23
N ILE A 64 16.50 -2.90 3.55
CA ILE A 64 15.54 -3.48 4.49
C ILE A 64 14.19 -2.77 4.32
N VAL A 65 14.17 -1.44 4.34
CA VAL A 65 12.93 -0.67 4.16
C VAL A 65 12.27 -1.02 2.82
N ARG A 66 13.07 -1.12 1.75
CA ARG A 66 12.55 -1.52 0.43
C ARG A 66 11.97 -2.93 0.44
N LEU A 67 12.66 -3.89 1.07
CA LEU A 67 12.16 -5.26 1.20
C LEU A 67 10.84 -5.30 1.98
N LEU A 68 10.73 -4.55 3.07
CA LEU A 68 9.51 -4.45 3.86
C LEU A 68 8.34 -3.85 3.05
N CYS A 69 8.58 -2.82 2.24
CA CYS A 69 7.56 -2.28 1.33
C CYS A 69 7.11 -3.33 0.33
N LEU A 70 8.05 -4.02 -0.34
CA LEU A 70 7.73 -5.05 -1.32
C LEU A 70 6.90 -6.20 -0.72
N ILE A 71 7.24 -6.64 0.48
CA ILE A 71 6.48 -7.68 1.19
C ILE A 71 5.07 -7.17 1.50
N ALA A 72 4.95 -5.98 2.09
CA ALA A 72 3.65 -5.41 2.45
C ALA A 72 2.76 -5.20 1.21
N ASP A 73 3.28 -4.56 0.16
CA ASP A 73 2.54 -4.23 -1.05
C ASP A 73 2.14 -5.49 -1.82
N SER A 74 3.03 -6.47 -1.94
CA SER A 74 2.72 -7.74 -2.60
C SER A 74 1.67 -8.53 -1.80
N THR A 75 1.75 -8.52 -0.47
CA THR A 75 0.75 -9.17 0.38
C THR A 75 -0.62 -8.51 0.22
N CYS A 76 -0.69 -7.18 0.28
CA CYS A 76 -1.92 -6.44 0.06
C CYS A 76 -2.47 -6.66 -1.36
N PHE A 77 -1.62 -6.64 -2.39
CA PHE A 77 -2.01 -6.94 -3.77
C PHE A 77 -2.65 -8.34 -3.88
N LEU A 78 -2.01 -9.36 -3.32
CA LEU A 78 -2.53 -10.73 -3.34
C LEU A 78 -3.84 -10.85 -2.56
N LEU A 79 -3.96 -10.20 -1.41
CA LEU A 79 -5.18 -10.21 -0.60
C LEU A 79 -6.34 -9.48 -1.29
N PHE A 80 -6.10 -8.34 -1.93
CA PHE A 80 -7.09 -7.67 -2.77
C PHE A 80 -7.48 -8.55 -3.97
N GLY A 81 -6.51 -9.24 -4.58
CA GLY A 81 -6.76 -10.17 -5.68
C GLY A 81 -7.62 -11.35 -5.25
N ALA A 82 -7.34 -11.93 -4.08
CA ALA A 82 -8.16 -12.98 -3.49
C ALA A 82 -9.56 -12.46 -3.11
N ALA A 83 -9.65 -11.24 -2.60
CA ALA A 83 -10.92 -10.63 -2.22
C ALA A 83 -11.87 -10.44 -3.41
N LEU A 84 -11.37 -10.30 -4.65
CA LEU A 84 -12.23 -10.21 -5.84
C LEU A 84 -13.11 -11.44 -6.07
N PHE A 85 -12.71 -12.63 -5.60
CA PHE A 85 -13.55 -13.82 -5.67
C PHE A 85 -14.71 -13.81 -4.69
N LEU A 86 -14.67 -12.92 -3.68
CA LEU A 86 -15.65 -12.83 -2.60
C LEU A 86 -16.47 -11.55 -2.67
N LEU A 87 -15.87 -10.45 -3.16
CA LEU A 87 -16.44 -9.11 -3.13
C LEU A 87 -15.98 -8.32 -4.36
N THR A 88 -16.93 -8.04 -5.27
CA THR A 88 -16.69 -7.29 -6.51
C THR A 88 -17.09 -5.82 -6.37
N GLU A 89 -16.56 -5.16 -5.35
CA GLU A 89 -16.84 -3.75 -5.08
C GLU A 89 -15.74 -2.82 -5.62
N PRO A 90 -16.04 -1.59 -6.03
CA PRO A 90 -15.06 -0.66 -6.62
C PRO A 90 -13.77 -0.49 -5.80
N GLN A 91 -13.87 -0.44 -4.47
CA GLN A 91 -12.69 -0.29 -3.60
C GLN A 91 -11.69 -1.45 -3.72
N VAL A 92 -12.16 -2.65 -4.08
CA VAL A 92 -11.30 -3.84 -4.22
C VAL A 92 -10.44 -3.72 -5.47
N TYR A 93 -11.03 -3.29 -6.59
CA TYR A 93 -10.30 -3.02 -7.83
C TYR A 93 -9.30 -1.86 -7.68
N VAL A 94 -9.71 -0.78 -7.00
CA VAL A 94 -8.82 0.36 -6.72
C VAL A 94 -7.64 -0.06 -5.85
N GLY A 95 -7.90 -0.80 -4.76
CA GLY A 95 -6.84 -1.34 -3.90
C GLY A 95 -5.88 -2.24 -4.67
N LEU A 96 -6.41 -3.16 -5.48
CA LEU A 96 -5.59 -4.05 -6.32
C LEU A 96 -4.67 -3.27 -7.25
N ALA A 97 -5.20 -2.29 -7.98
CA ALA A 97 -4.42 -1.48 -8.92
C ALA A 97 -3.33 -0.66 -8.21
N LEU A 98 -3.67 -0.04 -7.07
CA LEU A 98 -2.72 0.75 -6.29
C LEU A 98 -1.58 -0.12 -5.74
N PHE A 99 -1.87 -1.26 -5.13
CA PHE A 99 -0.82 -2.13 -4.57
C PHE A 99 0.00 -2.86 -5.63
N ALA A 100 -0.58 -3.16 -6.81
CA ALA A 100 0.19 -3.61 -7.97
C ALA A 100 1.20 -2.54 -8.40
N PHE A 101 0.75 -1.28 -8.49
CA PHE A 101 1.61 -0.16 -8.87
C PHE A 101 2.71 0.10 -7.84
N GLU A 102 2.39 0.17 -6.53
CA GLU A 102 3.39 0.38 -5.48
C GLU A 102 4.45 -0.74 -5.49
N SER A 103 4.05 -2.00 -5.65
CA SER A 103 5.01 -3.13 -5.69
C SER A 103 6.04 -2.94 -6.81
N VAL A 104 5.59 -2.54 -8.00
CA VAL A 104 6.47 -2.25 -9.14
C VAL A 104 7.29 -0.98 -8.88
N ALA A 105 6.67 0.07 -8.36
CA ALA A 105 7.32 1.34 -8.07
C ALA A 105 8.44 1.18 -7.03
N ALA A 106 8.17 0.53 -5.90
CA ALA A 106 9.13 0.21 -4.84
C ALA A 106 10.34 -0.57 -5.37
N PHE A 107 10.09 -1.55 -6.26
CA PHE A 107 11.15 -2.32 -6.91
C PHE A 107 12.03 -1.46 -7.82
N MET A 108 11.41 -0.63 -8.66
CA MET A 108 12.11 0.25 -9.60
C MET A 108 12.84 1.41 -8.91
N PHE A 109 12.30 1.91 -7.80
CA PHE A 109 12.85 3.03 -7.05
C PHE A 109 14.27 2.74 -6.57
N GLY A 110 14.55 1.51 -6.14
CA GLY A 110 15.90 1.08 -5.71
C GLY A 110 16.92 0.89 -6.84
N LYS A 111 16.46 0.63 -8.08
CA LYS A 111 17.37 0.46 -9.25
C LYS A 111 17.81 1.79 -9.84
N THR A 112 16.90 2.76 -9.88
CA THR A 112 17.14 4.07 -10.50
C THR A 112 18.28 4.81 -9.80
N THR A 113 18.38 4.74 -8.47
CA THR A 113 19.43 5.44 -7.71
C THR A 113 20.81 4.80 -7.83
N ARG A 114 20.90 3.47 -7.95
CA ARG A 114 22.18 2.78 -8.19
C ARG A 114 22.77 3.11 -9.56
N ALA A 115 21.92 3.32 -10.56
CA ALA A 115 22.38 3.71 -11.90
C ALA A 115 23.00 5.12 -11.89
N THR A 116 22.37 6.08 -11.20
CA THR A 116 22.88 7.46 -11.10
C THR A 116 24.17 7.57 -10.28
N ALA A 117 24.37 6.71 -9.27
CA ALA A 117 25.58 6.72 -8.44
C ALA A 117 26.82 6.13 -9.14
N LYS A 118 26.64 5.34 -10.21
CA LYS A 118 27.76 4.80 -11.02
C LYS A 118 28.21 5.72 -12.15
N SER A 119 27.43 6.76 -12.47
CA SER A 119 27.71 7.70 -13.58
C SER A 119 28.32 9.03 -13.13
N SER A 120 28.60 9.19 -11.84
CA SER A 120 29.19 10.36 -11.18
C SER A 120 30.54 10.01 -10.59
#